data_AF-A0A959M4Z9-F1
#
_entry.id   AF-A0A959M4Z9-F1
#
_cell.length_a   1.000
_cell.length_b   1.000
_cell.length_c   1.000
_cell.angle_alpha   90.00
_cell.angle_beta   90.00
_cell.angle_gamma   90.00
#
_symmetry.space_group_name_H-M   'P 1'
#
loop_
_entity.id
_entity.type
_entity.pdbx_description
1 polymer ?
#
loop_
_entity_poly.entity_id
_entity_poly.type
_entity_poly.pdbx_seq_one_letter_code
_entity_poly.pdbx_strand_id
1 'polypeptide(L)'
;DVSAANGTNVCVPVTVQNFTDIVSMQYSINYNSSILSYTGSGNYGLPGMVASNVGNPSPGNVTVSWLANDVVAGQSVADGTTIFQICFDVIGSGGAVSPLDFSGSPTSIEVTDTGGLVSPVFEDGSVTATGGGGSGTTDLTFTLPDV
;
A
#
# COMPACT_ATOMS: atom_id res chain seq x y z
N ASP A 1 4.75 5.23 -10.07
CA ASP A 1 4.72 4.21 -11.14
C ASP A 1 5.98 3.37 -11.21
N VAL A 2 5.84 2.06 -11.21
CA VAL A 2 6.93 1.08 -11.30
C VAL A 2 6.91 0.41 -12.65
N SER A 3 8.08 0.12 -13.22
CA SER A 3 8.20 -0.76 -14.39
C SER A 3 8.94 -2.01 -13.99
N ALA A 4 8.39 -3.18 -14.35
CA ALA A 4 8.96 -4.48 -14.01
C ALA A 4 8.77 -5.47 -15.15
N ALA A 5 9.71 -6.39 -15.33
CA ALA A 5 9.65 -7.36 -16.43
C ALA A 5 8.65 -8.47 -16.14
N ASN A 6 7.97 -8.97 -17.18
CA ASN A 6 7.16 -10.18 -17.04
C ASN A 6 7.99 -11.34 -16.46
N GLY A 7 7.41 -12.08 -15.52
CA GLY A 7 8.06 -13.18 -14.79
C GLY A 7 8.95 -12.74 -13.63
N THR A 8 9.01 -11.43 -13.31
CA THR A 8 9.73 -10.93 -12.13
C THR A 8 8.78 -10.67 -10.96
N ASN A 9 9.33 -10.70 -9.75
CA ASN A 9 8.64 -10.22 -8.56
C ASN A 9 9.01 -8.76 -8.31
N VAL A 10 7.99 -7.94 -8.04
CA VAL A 10 8.13 -6.50 -7.78
C VAL A 10 7.46 -6.16 -6.46
N CYS A 11 8.17 -5.44 -5.59
CA CYS A 11 7.64 -4.94 -4.32
C CYS A 11 7.46 -3.42 -4.40
N VAL A 12 6.24 -2.97 -4.19
CA VAL A 12 5.86 -1.56 -4.23
C VAL A 12 5.74 -1.05 -2.78
N PRO A 13 6.55 -0.07 -2.36
CA PRO A 13 6.43 0.52 -1.03
C PRO A 13 5.20 1.41 -0.93
N VAL A 14 4.58 1.36 0.25
CA VAL A 14 3.54 2.29 0.69
C VAL A 14 4.18 3.23 1.69
N THR A 15 4.29 4.51 1.32
CA THR A 15 4.88 5.57 2.13
C THR A 15 3.81 6.48 2.70
N VAL A 16 4.16 7.21 3.76
CA VAL A 16 3.24 8.14 4.43
C VAL A 16 3.83 9.55 4.53
N GLN A 17 2.94 10.54 4.50
CA GLN A 17 3.22 11.94 4.81
C GLN A 17 2.29 12.38 5.96
N ASN A 18 2.77 13.27 6.82
CA ASN A 18 2.02 13.83 7.96
C ASN A 18 1.46 12.76 8.90
N PHE A 19 2.19 11.65 9.08
CA PHE A 19 1.77 10.56 9.95
C PHE A 19 2.06 10.90 11.41
N THR A 20 1.12 11.59 12.04
CA THR A 20 1.20 12.06 13.42
C THR A 20 0.06 11.50 14.25
N ASP A 21 0.40 10.87 15.37
CA ASP A 21 -0.52 10.38 16.40
C ASP A 21 -1.64 9.46 15.86
N ILE A 22 -1.34 8.69 14.80
CA ILE A 22 -2.30 7.79 14.15
C ILE A 22 -2.53 6.55 15.01
N VAL A 23 -3.80 6.23 15.24
CA VAL A 23 -4.26 5.15 16.11
C VAL A 23 -4.68 3.92 15.30
N SER A 24 -5.40 4.10 14.20
CA SER A 24 -5.81 2.98 13.35
C SER A 24 -5.86 3.37 11.87
N MET A 25 -5.68 2.36 11.01
CA MET A 25 -5.95 2.49 9.58
C MET A 25 -6.53 1.20 9.02
N GLN A 26 -7.54 1.34 8.17
CA GLN A 26 -8.02 0.27 7.31
C GLN A 26 -8.43 0.83 5.95
N TYR A 27 -8.17 0.06 4.90
CA TYR A 27 -8.51 0.40 3.52
C TYR A 27 -8.24 -0.81 2.62
N SER A 28 -8.51 -0.65 1.34
CA SER A 28 -8.14 -1.60 0.30
C SER A 28 -7.21 -0.96 -0.73
N ILE A 29 -6.44 -1.78 -1.43
CA ILE A 29 -5.68 -1.40 -2.63
C ILE A 29 -6.12 -2.35 -3.73
N ASN A 30 -6.68 -1.80 -4.82
CA ASN A 30 -7.12 -2.60 -5.96
C ASN A 30 -6.03 -2.65 -7.02
N TYR A 31 -5.91 -3.79 -7.69
CA TYR A 31 -4.97 -4.01 -8.79
C TYR A 31 -5.60 -4.87 -9.89
N ASN A 32 -5.04 -4.85 -11.09
CA ASN A 32 -5.48 -5.72 -12.17
C ASN A 32 -4.84 -7.12 -12.05
N SER A 33 -5.64 -8.10 -11.61
CA SER A 33 -5.18 -9.47 -11.41
C SER A 33 -4.88 -10.27 -12.68
N SER A 34 -5.17 -9.73 -13.87
CA SER A 34 -4.68 -10.33 -15.13
C SER A 34 -3.27 -9.86 -15.50
N ILE A 35 -2.71 -8.89 -14.77
CA ILE A 35 -1.40 -8.29 -15.02
C ILE A 35 -0.44 -8.54 -13.85
N LEU A 36 -0.95 -8.51 -12.61
CA LEU A 36 -0.19 -8.79 -11.40
C LEU A 36 -0.81 -9.95 -10.63
N SER A 37 0.00 -10.70 -9.89
CA SER A 37 -0.44 -11.70 -8.91
C SER A 37 0.16 -11.37 -7.56
N TYR A 38 -0.66 -11.14 -6.53
CA TYR A 38 -0.17 -10.86 -5.18
C TYR A 38 0.63 -12.06 -4.65
N THR A 39 1.82 -11.79 -4.11
CA THR A 39 2.69 -12.83 -3.51
C THR A 39 2.92 -12.63 -2.02
N GLY A 40 2.67 -11.42 -1.50
CA GLY A 40 2.82 -11.15 -0.08
C GLY A 40 3.04 -9.68 0.22
N SER A 41 3.35 -9.42 1.48
CA SER A 41 3.73 -8.11 2.00
C SER A 41 4.93 -8.23 2.92
N GLY A 42 5.64 -7.12 3.12
CA GLY A 42 6.87 -7.11 3.89
C GLY A 42 7.34 -5.70 4.23
N ASN A 43 8.58 -5.60 4.73
CA ASN A 43 9.22 -4.33 5.10
C ASN A 43 8.33 -3.43 5.99
N TYR A 44 7.78 -4.01 7.07
CA TYR A 44 6.87 -3.32 7.97
C TYR A 44 7.62 -2.26 8.78
N GLY A 45 7.22 -1.00 8.61
CA GLY A 45 7.82 0.17 9.27
C GLY A 45 7.09 0.65 10.52
N LEU A 46 5.88 0.14 10.78
CA LEU A 46 5.08 0.52 11.95
C LEU A 46 5.17 -0.54 13.07
N PRO A 47 5.26 -0.13 14.35
CA PRO A 47 5.15 -1.05 15.47
C PRO A 47 3.85 -1.86 15.42
N GLY A 48 3.96 -3.17 15.64
CA GLY A 48 2.81 -4.09 15.62
C GLY A 48 2.29 -4.45 14.23
N MET A 49 2.78 -3.82 13.16
CA MET A 49 2.41 -4.21 11.79
C MET A 49 3.18 -5.44 11.35
N VAL A 50 2.46 -6.45 10.88
CA VAL A 50 2.96 -7.74 10.42
C VAL A 50 2.11 -8.25 9.24
N ALA A 51 2.49 -9.39 8.67
CA ALA A 51 1.81 -9.96 7.49
C ALA A 51 0.32 -10.21 7.68
N SER A 52 -0.15 -10.51 8.90
CA SER A 52 -1.59 -10.69 9.15
C SER A 52 -2.41 -9.41 9.05
N ASN A 53 -1.77 -8.23 9.04
CA ASN A 53 -2.44 -6.94 8.81
C ASN A 53 -2.77 -6.70 7.34
N VAL A 54 -2.19 -7.48 6.42
CA VAL A 54 -2.33 -7.32 4.97
C VAL A 54 -2.89 -8.60 4.36
N GLY A 55 -4.13 -8.53 3.89
CA GLY A 55 -4.84 -9.64 3.26
C GLY A 55 -4.95 -9.50 1.75
N ASN A 56 -5.22 -10.62 1.07
CA ASN A 56 -5.61 -10.65 -0.33
C ASN A 56 -6.86 -11.55 -0.45
N PRO A 57 -8.05 -11.08 -0.03
CA PRO A 57 -9.25 -11.92 0.09
C PRO A 57 -9.77 -12.44 -1.25
N SER A 58 -9.42 -11.77 -2.35
CA SER A 58 -9.66 -12.22 -3.71
C SER A 58 -8.63 -11.59 -4.65
N PRO A 59 -8.35 -12.22 -5.81
CA PRO A 59 -7.49 -11.62 -6.82
C PRO A 59 -7.97 -10.21 -7.17
N GLY A 60 -7.02 -9.28 -7.22
CA GLY A 60 -7.27 -7.87 -7.52
C GLY A 60 -7.57 -7.00 -6.30
N ASN A 61 -7.63 -7.57 -5.09
CA ASN A 61 -7.95 -6.84 -3.86
C ASN A 61 -6.93 -7.12 -2.77
N VAL A 62 -6.17 -6.11 -2.36
CA VAL A 62 -5.37 -6.15 -1.12
C VAL A 62 -6.14 -5.39 -0.04
N THR A 63 -6.24 -5.93 1.17
CA THR A 63 -6.91 -5.27 2.30
C THR A 63 -5.89 -5.02 3.40
N VAL A 64 -5.93 -3.83 4.01
CA VAL A 64 -5.05 -3.45 5.11
C VAL A 64 -5.90 -3.16 6.35
N SER A 65 -5.46 -3.64 7.50
CA SER A 65 -6.03 -3.28 8.81
C SER A 65 -4.93 -3.28 9.86
N TRP A 66 -4.68 -2.13 10.46
CA TRP A 66 -3.66 -1.93 11.48
C TRP A 66 -4.20 -1.09 12.64
N LEU A 67 -3.74 -1.43 13.84
CA LEU A 67 -4.02 -0.75 15.09
C LEU A 67 -2.69 -0.49 15.79
N ALA A 68 -2.49 0.73 16.27
CA ALA A 68 -1.33 1.13 17.04
C ALA A 68 -1.21 0.30 18.33
N ASN A 69 0.02 -0.03 18.72
CA ASN A 69 0.27 -0.66 20.03
C ASN A 69 -0.08 0.29 21.19
N ASP A 70 0.13 1.60 21.01
CA ASP A 70 -0.30 2.64 21.93
C ASP A 70 -1.46 3.42 21.30
N VAL A 71 -2.69 3.10 21.74
CA VAL A 71 -3.92 3.74 21.26
C VAL A 71 -4.24 5.05 21.99
N VAL A 72 -3.44 5.42 23.01
CA VAL A 72 -3.63 6.66 23.77
C VAL A 72 -2.79 7.78 23.16
N ALA A 73 -1.53 7.50 22.85
CA ALA A 73 -0.65 8.45 22.19
C ALA A 73 -0.69 8.36 20.65
N GLY A 74 -1.15 7.22 20.10
CA GLY A 74 -1.03 6.94 18.67
C GLY A 74 0.41 6.67 18.26
N GLN A 75 0.65 6.64 16.95
CA GLN A 75 1.97 6.45 16.37
C GLN A 75 2.30 7.57 15.41
N SER A 76 3.54 8.07 15.52
CA SER A 76 4.10 9.07 14.62
C SER A 76 5.32 8.50 13.89
N VAL A 77 5.47 8.81 12.60
CA VAL A 77 6.67 8.50 11.81
C VAL A 77 7.05 9.69 10.94
N ALA A 78 8.30 9.76 10.52
CA ALA A 78 8.76 10.84 9.65
C ALA A 78 8.13 10.73 8.25
N ASP A 79 7.98 11.88 7.58
CA ASP A 79 7.59 11.94 6.17
C ASP A 79 8.48 11.06 5.29
N GLY A 80 7.87 10.41 4.31
CA GLY A 80 8.50 9.47 3.40
C GLY A 80 8.77 8.08 4.02
N THR A 81 8.36 7.84 5.26
CA THR A 81 8.51 6.53 5.88
C THR A 81 7.72 5.48 5.10
N THR A 82 8.37 4.41 4.66
CA THR A 82 7.68 3.21 4.17
C THR A 82 7.06 2.48 5.34
N ILE A 83 5.72 2.38 5.37
CA ILE A 83 5.00 1.70 6.43
C ILE A 83 4.85 0.20 6.17
N PHE A 84 4.80 -0.22 4.91
CA PHE A 84 4.96 -1.60 4.45
C PHE A 84 5.18 -1.63 2.93
N GLN A 85 5.45 -2.82 2.39
CA GLN A 85 5.53 -3.10 0.96
C GLN A 85 4.51 -4.16 0.55
N ILE A 86 4.00 -4.05 -0.67
CA ILE A 86 3.16 -5.06 -1.32
C ILE A 86 3.95 -5.65 -2.48
N CYS A 87 4.07 -6.98 -2.52
CA CYS A 87 4.81 -7.69 -3.54
C CYS A 87 3.89 -8.43 -4.50
N PHE A 88 4.23 -8.37 -5.78
CA PHE A 88 3.48 -8.98 -6.88
C PHE A 88 4.41 -9.71 -7.85
N ASP A 89 3.98 -10.83 -8.39
CA ASP A 89 4.53 -11.38 -9.61
C ASP A 89 3.90 -10.66 -10.82
N VAL A 90 4.73 -10.24 -11.77
CA VAL A 90 4.28 -9.62 -13.01
C VAL A 90 3.96 -10.69 -14.04
N ILE A 91 2.68 -10.88 -14.33
CA ILE A 91 2.18 -11.92 -15.25
C ILE A 91 1.63 -11.35 -16.56
N GLY A 92 1.42 -10.03 -16.64
CA GLY A 92 0.93 -9.35 -17.84
C GLY A 92 1.96 -9.20 -18.96
N SER A 93 1.48 -9.09 -20.21
CA SER A 93 2.32 -8.82 -21.39
C SER A 93 2.99 -7.45 -21.33
N GLY A 94 4.13 -7.30 -22.03
CA GLY A 94 4.80 -6.01 -22.17
C GLY A 94 3.86 -4.90 -22.65
N GLY A 95 3.93 -3.74 -21.99
CA GLY A 95 3.07 -2.57 -22.21
C GLY A 95 1.74 -2.59 -21.43
N ALA A 96 1.38 -3.71 -20.78
CA ALA A 96 0.20 -3.75 -19.92
C ALA A 96 0.46 -2.99 -18.62
N VAL A 97 -0.54 -2.22 -18.17
CA VAL A 97 -0.46 -1.42 -16.94
C VAL A 97 -1.51 -1.90 -15.96
N SER A 98 -1.08 -2.25 -14.75
CA SER A 98 -1.97 -2.44 -13.60
C SER A 98 -1.95 -1.18 -12.75
N PRO A 99 -3.08 -0.48 -12.56
CA PRO A 99 -3.17 0.50 -11.49
C PRO A 99 -3.02 -0.20 -10.12
N LEU A 100 -2.65 0.59 -9.13
CA LEU A 100 -2.61 0.27 -7.71
C LEU A 100 -3.34 1.40 -6.99
N ASP A 101 -4.66 1.24 -6.85
CA ASP A 101 -5.55 2.32 -6.41
C ASP A 101 -5.95 2.11 -4.96
N PHE A 102 -5.78 3.12 -4.11
CA PHE A 102 -6.38 3.12 -2.78
C PHE A 102 -7.90 3.18 -2.91
N SER A 103 -8.59 2.33 -2.15
CA SER A 103 -10.02 2.14 -2.30
C SER A 103 -10.72 1.77 -1.00
N GLY A 104 -12.02 2.03 -0.96
CA GLY A 104 -12.92 1.64 0.12
C GLY A 104 -13.60 0.28 -0.09
N SER A 105 -13.10 -0.56 -1.00
CA SER A 105 -13.71 -1.86 -1.31
C SER A 105 -12.66 -2.95 -1.54
N PRO A 106 -12.78 -4.13 -0.91
CA PRO A 106 -13.89 -4.55 -0.04
C PRO A 106 -13.87 -3.97 1.38
N THR A 107 -12.72 -3.48 1.85
CA THR A 107 -12.58 -2.81 3.15
C THR A 107 -12.73 -1.31 2.97
N SER A 108 -13.69 -0.71 3.68
CA SER A 108 -13.91 0.74 3.69
C SER A 108 -12.71 1.49 4.27
N ILE A 109 -12.42 2.66 3.69
CA ILE A 109 -11.37 3.55 4.19
C ILE A 109 -11.83 4.11 5.54
N GLU A 110 -11.03 3.86 6.57
CA GLU A 110 -11.16 4.47 7.89
C GLU A 110 -9.76 4.66 8.47
N VAL A 111 -9.46 5.88 8.88
CA VAL A 111 -8.20 6.23 9.52
C VAL A 111 -8.52 7.10 10.71
N THR A 112 -7.88 6.83 11.85
CA THR A 112 -8.07 7.62 13.07
C THR A 112 -6.75 8.08 13.63
N ASP A 113 -6.73 9.29 14.18
CA ASP A 113 -5.70 9.80 15.07
C ASP A 113 -6.23 9.81 16.52
N THR A 114 -5.46 10.41 17.43
CA THR A 114 -5.90 10.60 18.83
C THR A 114 -7.09 11.56 19.00
N GLY A 115 -7.39 12.37 17.98
CA GLY A 115 -8.51 13.30 17.91
C GLY A 115 -9.79 12.76 17.26
N GLY A 116 -9.70 11.65 16.52
CA GLY A 116 -10.85 10.97 15.91
C GLY A 116 -10.61 10.58 14.45
N LEU A 117 -11.68 10.58 13.65
CA LEU A 117 -11.61 10.22 12.23
C LEU A 117 -10.87 11.30 11.43
N VAL A 118 -9.92 10.86 10.60
CA VAL A 118 -9.19 11.73 9.67
C VAL A 118 -9.49 11.33 8.22
N SER A 119 -9.51 12.32 7.34
CA SER A 119 -9.73 12.12 5.89
C SER A 119 -8.40 12.25 5.15
N PRO A 120 -7.76 11.14 4.77
CA PRO A 120 -6.49 11.18 4.05
C PRO A 120 -6.67 11.55 2.57
N VAL A 121 -5.58 12.04 1.98
CA VAL A 121 -5.40 12.18 0.54
C VAL A 121 -4.51 11.03 0.05
N PHE A 122 -5.01 10.29 -0.93
CA PHE A 122 -4.28 9.16 -1.51
C PHE A 122 -3.63 9.57 -2.82
N GLU A 123 -2.36 9.22 -2.99
CA GLU A 123 -1.65 9.28 -4.26
C GLU A 123 -1.47 7.85 -4.77
N ASP A 124 -2.31 7.49 -5.73
CA ASP A 124 -2.29 6.18 -6.39
C ASP A 124 -1.01 5.98 -7.22
N GLY A 125 -0.81 4.76 -7.68
CA GLY A 125 0.30 4.43 -8.56
C GLY A 125 -0.04 3.30 -9.51
N SER A 126 0.97 2.81 -10.21
CA SER A 126 0.79 1.71 -11.16
C SER A 126 2.05 0.86 -11.30
N VAL A 127 1.86 -0.36 -11.80
CA VAL A 127 2.93 -1.23 -12.29
C VAL A 127 2.74 -1.45 -13.78
N THR A 128 3.74 -1.09 -14.56
CA THR A 128 3.81 -1.37 -15.99
C THR A 128 4.63 -2.64 -16.23
N ALA A 129 4.01 -3.65 -16.83
CA ALA A 129 4.69 -4.84 -17.29
C ALA A 129 5.56 -4.49 -18.51
N THR A 130 6.83 -4.87 -18.49
CA THR A 130 7.76 -4.67 -19.61
C THR A 130 8.10 -6.02 -20.25
N GLY A 131 8.39 -6.01 -21.55
CA GLY A 131 8.82 -7.20 -22.30
C GLY A 131 10.25 -7.69 -21.96
N GLY A 132 10.91 -7.06 -20.97
CA GLY A 132 12.26 -7.35 -20.52
C GLY A 132 13.14 -6.09 -20.43
N GLY A 133 13.85 -5.91 -19.30
CA GLY A 133 15.04 -5.06 -19.20
C GLY A 133 14.94 -3.70 -18.48
N GLY A 134 13.82 -3.33 -17.86
CA GLY A 134 13.71 -2.06 -17.11
C GLY A 134 13.17 -2.27 -15.71
N SER A 135 13.97 -1.97 -14.69
CA SER A 135 13.53 -1.84 -13.30
C SER A 135 13.53 -0.35 -12.96
N GLY A 136 12.35 0.25 -12.81
CA GLY A 136 12.18 1.61 -12.30
C GLY A 136 11.35 1.54 -11.02
N THR A 137 11.80 2.16 -9.93
CA THR A 137 11.11 2.16 -8.63
C THR A 137 10.39 3.48 -8.40
N THR A 138 9.15 3.44 -7.94
CA THR A 138 8.39 4.61 -7.45
C THR A 138 7.35 4.13 -6.46
N ASP A 139 7.01 4.97 -5.49
CA ASP A 139 6.28 4.58 -4.28
C ASP A 139 4.79 4.94 -4.39
N LEU A 140 3.92 4.21 -3.69
CA LEU A 140 2.56 4.66 -3.40
C LEU A 140 2.62 5.57 -2.18
N THR A 141 2.00 6.75 -2.24
CA THR A 141 2.07 7.71 -1.14
C THR A 141 0.70 7.95 -0.53
N PHE A 142 0.64 7.90 0.79
CA PHE A 142 -0.53 8.19 1.59
C PHE A 142 -0.29 9.49 2.38
N THR A 143 -1.05 10.54 2.10
CA THR A 143 -0.87 11.84 2.76
C THR A 143 -1.99 12.10 3.75
N LEU A 144 -1.64 12.30 5.01
CA LEU A 144 -2.59 12.68 6.05
C LEU A 144 -2.74 14.21 6.10
N PRO A 145 -3.91 14.72 6.53
CA PRO A 145 -4.07 16.15 6.76
C PRO A 145 -3.10 16.62 7.86
N ASP A 146 -2.57 17.83 7.72
CA ASP A 146 -1.88 18.50 8.82
C ASP A 146 -2.85 18.72 9.99
N VAL A 147 -2.39 18.44 11.20
CA VAL A 147 -3.10 18.74 12.46
C VAL A 147 -2.94 20.21 12.86
#